data_AF-A0A7J7NEL1-F1
#
_entry.id   AF-A0A7J7NEL1-F1
#
_cell.length_a   1.000
_cell.length_b   1.000
_cell.length_c   1.000
_cell.angle_alpha   90.00
_cell.angle_beta   90.00
_cell.angle_gamma   90.00
#
_symmetry.space_group_name_H-M   'P 1'
#
loop_
_entity.id
_entity.type
_entity.pdbx_description
1 polymer ?
#
loop_
_entity_poly.entity_id
_entity_poly.type
_entity_poly.pdbx_seq_one_letter_code
_entity_poly.pdbx_strand_id
1 'polypeptide(L)'
;MAVKSVSVSQSSLLEREKDILTQFGDCPEILRYFGNDFTVEDGKEVYNILLEFASQGNLHQLLKKSDMGLPVSDVRYYTRSILRGLSMIHEKGFVHCDIKLLNILVWGSTEVKIANFGLAKKRNCDFDDGVSGLR
;
A
#
# COMPACT_ATOMS: atom_id res chain seq x y z
N MET A 1 -3.16 3.44 -15.57
CA MET A 1 -3.68 2.41 -14.65
C MET A 1 -2.72 1.23 -14.66
N ALA A 2 -2.50 0.60 -13.51
CA ALA A 2 -1.68 -0.59 -13.35
C ALA A 2 -2.60 -1.77 -13.03
N VAL A 3 -2.24 -2.97 -13.50
CA VAL A 3 -2.98 -4.20 -13.19
C VAL A 3 -2.05 -5.13 -12.43
N LYS A 4 -2.53 -5.65 -11.30
CA LYS A 4 -1.85 -6.70 -10.54
C LYS A 4 -2.71 -7.96 -10.61
N SER A 5 -2.10 -9.06 -11.03
CA SER A 5 -2.79 -10.29 -11.43
C SER A 5 -2.20 -11.49 -10.70
N VAL A 6 -3.06 -12.46 -10.39
CA VAL A 6 -2.66 -13.75 -9.78
C VAL A 6 -3.67 -14.82 -10.18
N SER A 7 -3.26 -16.08 -10.24
CA SER A 7 -4.22 -17.18 -10.41
C SER A 7 -5.26 -17.15 -9.30
N VAL A 8 -6.51 -17.51 -9.62
CA VAL A 8 -7.60 -17.51 -8.62
C VAL A 8 -7.28 -18.42 -7.43
N SER A 9 -6.55 -19.52 -7.63
CA SER A 9 -6.13 -20.41 -6.53
C SER A 9 -5.13 -19.78 -5.55
N GLN A 10 -4.52 -18.64 -5.89
CA GLN A 10 -3.53 -17.92 -5.09
C GLN A 10 -3.97 -16.47 -4.77
N SER A 11 -5.24 -16.13 -4.96
CA SER A 11 -5.76 -14.75 -4.87
C SER A 11 -5.85 -14.18 -3.45
N SER A 12 -5.76 -15.01 -2.41
CA SER A 12 -6.06 -14.61 -1.02
C SER A 12 -5.31 -13.37 -0.52
N LEU A 13 -4.02 -13.23 -0.85
CA LEU A 13 -3.23 -12.05 -0.48
C LEU A 13 -3.64 -10.81 -1.28
N LEU A 14 -4.03 -10.99 -2.55
CA LEU A 14 -4.43 -9.89 -3.43
C LEU A 14 -5.83 -9.39 -3.09
N GLU A 15 -6.74 -10.29 -2.74
CA GLU A 15 -8.08 -9.96 -2.22
C GLU A 15 -7.98 -9.18 -0.90
N ARG A 16 -7.12 -9.63 0.02
CA ARG A 16 -6.86 -8.90 1.26
C ARG A 16 -6.27 -7.52 1.01
N GLU A 17 -5.33 -7.40 0.07
CA GLU A 17 -4.76 -6.12 -0.32
C GLU A 17 -5.85 -5.17 -0.86
N LYS A 18 -6.73 -5.65 -1.74
CA LYS A 18 -7.91 -4.90 -2.19
C LYS A 18 -8.75 -4.44 -1.01
N ASP A 19 -9.12 -5.35 -0.10
CA ASP A 19 -10.01 -5.04 1.02
C ASP A 19 -9.45 -3.94 1.91
N ILE A 20 -8.13 -3.91 2.11
CA ILE A 20 -7.45 -2.86 2.87
C ILE A 20 -7.39 -1.55 2.07
N LEU A 21 -7.03 -1.59 0.78
CA LEU A 21 -6.94 -0.39 -0.06
C LEU A 21 -8.28 0.35 -0.17
N THR A 22 -9.41 -0.37 -0.20
CA THR A 22 -10.74 0.25 -0.24
C THR A 22 -11.07 1.10 0.99
N GLN A 23 -10.37 0.91 2.12
CA GLN A 23 -10.57 1.69 3.35
C GLN A 23 -10.02 3.13 3.27
N PHE A 24 -9.18 3.42 2.27
CA PHE A 24 -8.45 4.68 2.15
C PHE A 24 -8.97 5.62 1.07
N GLY A 25 -9.90 5.17 0.21
CA GLY A 25 -10.52 5.98 -0.84
C GLY A 25 -9.50 6.76 -1.66
N ASP A 26 -9.62 8.09 -1.64
CA ASP A 26 -8.79 9.02 -2.44
C ASP A 26 -7.66 9.66 -1.62
N CYS A 27 -7.21 9.00 -0.55
CA CYS A 27 -6.10 9.48 0.28
C CYS A 27 -4.84 9.72 -0.57
N PRO A 28 -4.25 10.93 -0.56
CA PRO A 28 -3.16 11.27 -1.47
C PRO A 28 -1.86 10.52 -1.18
N GLU A 29 -1.64 10.04 0.05
CA GLU A 29 -0.44 9.29 0.42
C GLU A 29 -0.57 7.76 0.30
N ILE A 30 -1.72 7.24 -0.13
CA ILE A 30 -1.98 5.80 -0.29
C ILE A 30 -2.30 5.51 -1.75
N LEU A 31 -1.76 4.40 -2.30
CA LEU A 31 -2.05 4.00 -3.66
C LEU A 31 -3.55 3.73 -3.84
N ARG A 32 -4.17 4.36 -4.85
CA ARG A 32 -5.60 4.20 -5.07
C ARG A 32 -5.93 2.87 -5.78
N TYR A 33 -6.97 2.21 -5.27
CA TYR A 33 -7.63 1.07 -5.91
C TYR A 33 -8.82 1.56 -6.74
N PHE A 34 -8.99 1.01 -7.95
CA PHE A 34 -10.06 1.38 -8.88
C PHE A 34 -11.11 0.30 -9.08
N GLY A 35 -10.77 -0.98 -8.94
CA GLY A 35 -11.67 -2.07 -9.22
C GLY A 35 -10.96 -3.42 -9.28
N ASN A 36 -11.72 -4.50 -9.42
CA ASN A 36 -11.18 -5.84 -9.66
C ASN A 36 -12.06 -6.56 -10.67
N ASP A 37 -11.48 -7.52 -11.37
CA ASP A 37 -12.18 -8.39 -12.32
C ASP A 37 -11.57 -9.79 -12.34
N PHE A 38 -12.16 -10.65 -13.16
CA PHE A 38 -11.66 -11.99 -13.45
C PHE A 38 -11.43 -12.10 -14.96
N THR A 39 -10.27 -12.62 -15.34
CA THR A 39 -9.91 -12.90 -16.73
C THR A 39 -9.53 -14.38 -16.88
N VAL A 40 -9.45 -14.85 -18.12
CA VAL A 40 -8.91 -16.17 -18.45
C VAL A 40 -7.65 -15.98 -19.29
N GLU A 41 -6.52 -16.44 -18.77
CA GLU A 41 -5.21 -16.38 -19.43
C GLU A 41 -4.67 -17.81 -19.58
N ASP A 42 -4.37 -18.22 -20.81
CA ASP A 42 -3.90 -19.58 -21.13
C ASP A 42 -4.78 -20.70 -20.54
N GLY A 43 -6.10 -20.49 -20.55
CA GLY A 43 -7.08 -21.45 -20.03
C GLY A 43 -7.15 -21.51 -18.50
N LYS A 44 -6.51 -20.58 -17.78
CA LYS A 44 -6.56 -20.47 -16.31
C LYS A 44 -7.28 -19.20 -15.90
N GLU A 45 -8.11 -19.31 -14.86
CA GLU A 45 -8.75 -18.14 -14.26
C GLU A 45 -7.73 -17.31 -13.47
N VAL A 46 -7.74 -16.00 -13.73
CA VAL A 46 -6.85 -15.01 -13.14
C VAL A 46 -7.71 -13.95 -12.45
N TYR A 47 -7.37 -13.63 -11.21
CA TYR A 47 -7.94 -12.53 -10.45
C TYR A 47 -7.08 -11.29 -10.60
N ASN A 48 -7.67 -10.17 -10.99
CA ASN A 48 -6.94 -8.92 -11.19
C ASN A 48 -7.49 -7.80 -10.31
N ILE A 49 -6.59 -6.94 -9.85
CA ILE A 49 -6.95 -5.65 -9.25
C ILE A 49 -6.37 -4.52 -10.09
N LEU A 50 -7.18 -3.48 -10.28
CA LEU A 50 -6.89 -2.28 -11.04
C LEU A 50 -6.47 -1.20 -10.06
N LEU A 51 -5.25 -0.71 -10.23
CA LEU A 51 -4.59 0.23 -9.35
C LEU A 51 -4.20 1.49 -10.11
N GLU A 52 -4.02 2.55 -9.35
CA GLU A 52 -3.37 3.76 -9.82
C GLU A 52 -1.94 3.46 -10.35
N PHE A 53 -1.54 4.12 -11.44
CA PHE A 53 -0.25 3.85 -12.09
C PHE A 53 0.78 4.94 -11.78
N ALA A 54 1.82 4.57 -11.03
CA ALA A 54 2.94 5.45 -10.73
C ALA A 54 3.98 5.42 -11.86
N SER A 55 3.89 6.38 -12.78
CA SER A 55 4.78 6.46 -13.96
C SER A 55 6.26 6.67 -13.62
N GLN A 56 6.56 7.23 -12.45
CA GLN A 56 7.93 7.48 -12.00
C GLN A 56 8.56 6.29 -11.26
N GLY A 57 7.83 5.18 -11.09
CA GLY A 57 8.30 3.98 -10.42
C GLY A 57 8.33 4.14 -8.89
N ASN A 58 9.31 3.50 -8.24
CA ASN A 58 9.45 3.52 -6.78
C ASN A 58 10.74 4.20 -6.31
N LEU A 59 10.80 4.55 -5.02
CA LEU A 59 11.97 5.22 -4.44
C LEU A 59 13.26 4.40 -4.55
N HIS A 60 13.18 3.06 -4.59
CA HIS A 60 14.35 2.21 -4.80
C HIS A 60 14.95 2.42 -6.20
N GLN A 61 14.11 2.48 -7.23
CA GLN A 61 14.53 2.77 -8.61
C GLN A 61 15.05 4.20 -8.73
N LEU A 62 14.40 5.16 -8.08
CA LEU A 62 14.86 6.56 -8.06
C LEU A 62 16.25 6.66 -7.43
N LEU A 63 16.46 6.03 -6.28
CA LEU A 63 17.75 6.03 -5.58
C LEU A 63 18.83 5.34 -6.42
N LYS A 64 18.53 4.22 -7.07
CA LYS A 64 19.47 3.51 -7.96
C LYS A 64 19.90 4.32 -9.18
N LYS A 65 19.08 5.26 -9.65
CA LYS A 65 19.41 6.15 -10.77
C LYS A 65 20.29 7.34 -10.36
N SER A 66 20.48 7.56 -9.06
CA SER A 66 21.31 8.64 -8.56
C SER A 66 22.67 8.12 -8.09
N ASP A 67 23.73 8.58 -8.73
CA ASP A 67 25.11 8.26 -8.34
C ASP A 67 25.50 8.91 -6.99
N MET A 68 24.85 10.01 -6.63
CA MET A 68 25.16 10.81 -5.43
C MET A 68 24.10 10.70 -4.33
N GLY A 69 23.09 9.83 -4.51
CA GLY A 69 21.94 9.74 -3.62
C GLY A 69 20.91 10.87 -3.82
N LEU A 70 19.92 10.96 -2.94
CA LEU A 70 18.85 11.96 -3.05
C LEU A 70 19.23 13.25 -2.31
N PRO A 71 18.87 14.44 -2.85
CA PRO A 71 18.97 15.68 -2.11
C PRO A 71 18.24 15.61 -0.77
N VAL A 72 18.80 16.23 0.27
CA VAL A 72 18.19 16.25 1.62
C VAL A 72 16.80 16.87 1.62
N SER A 73 16.55 17.84 0.74
CA SER A 73 15.21 18.41 0.51
C SER A 73 14.20 17.34 0.15
N ASP A 74 14.55 16.46 -0.77
CA ASP A 74 13.66 15.46 -1.35
C ASP A 74 13.41 14.35 -0.33
N VAL A 75 14.46 13.92 0.37
CA VAL A 75 14.34 12.98 1.50
C VAL A 75 13.36 13.51 2.55
N ARG A 76 13.42 14.82 2.88
CA ARG A 76 12.48 15.45 3.82
C ARG A 76 11.04 15.41 3.31
N TYR A 77 10.80 15.70 2.03
CA TYR A 77 9.47 15.65 1.45
C TYR A 77 8.90 14.23 1.40
N TYR A 78 9.68 13.26 0.92
CA TYR A 78 9.27 11.87 0.85
C TYR A 78 8.98 11.31 2.25
N THR A 79 9.85 11.59 3.22
CA THR A 79 9.64 11.17 4.61
C THR A 79 8.34 11.74 5.17
N ARG A 80 8.05 13.03 4.93
CA ARG A 80 6.80 13.64 5.37
C ARG A 80 5.57 12.95 4.76
N SER A 81 5.59 12.66 3.46
CA SER A 81 4.50 11.97 2.76
C SER A 81 4.30 10.56 3.30
N ILE A 82 5.39 9.80 3.52
CA ILE A 82 5.34 8.46 4.11
C ILE A 82 4.74 8.51 5.52
N LEU A 83 5.16 9.47 6.35
CA LEU A 83 4.65 9.60 7.72
C LEU A 83 3.15 9.97 7.75
N ARG A 84 2.69 10.81 6.82
CA ARG A 84 1.25 11.11 6.67
C ARG A 84 0.46 9.85 6.28
N GLY A 85 0.94 9.10 5.29
CA GLY A 85 0.32 7.83 4.89
C GLY A 85 0.29 6.83 6.04
N LEU A 86 1.39 6.67 6.79
CA LEU A 86 1.43 5.80 7.97
C LEU A 86 0.47 6.23 9.08
N SER A 87 0.34 7.55 9.32
CA SER A 87 -0.65 8.08 10.26
C SER A 87 -2.07 7.66 9.87
N MET A 88 -2.43 7.78 8.58
CA MET A 88 -3.74 7.37 8.07
C MET A 88 -3.96 5.86 8.21
N ILE A 89 -2.95 5.05 7.88
CA ILE A 89 -2.99 3.58 8.03
C ILE A 89 -3.27 3.20 9.49
N HIS A 90 -2.55 3.83 10.42
CA HIS A 90 -2.67 3.54 11.85
C HIS A 90 -4.01 4.03 12.44
N GLU A 91 -4.52 5.18 11.98
CA GLU A 91 -5.83 5.71 12.39
C GLU A 91 -6.98 4.76 12.00
N LYS A 92 -6.88 4.13 10.82
CA LYS A 92 -7.81 3.07 10.39
C LYS A 92 -7.62 1.73 11.09
N GLY A 93 -6.69 1.65 12.05
CA GLY A 93 -6.43 0.46 12.84
C GLY A 93 -5.64 -0.61 12.09
N PHE A 94 -4.86 -0.24 11.08
CA PHE A 94 -3.98 -1.17 10.36
C PHE A 94 -2.51 -0.91 10.68
N VAL A 95 -1.66 -1.91 10.44
CA VAL A 95 -0.20 -1.82 10.43
C VAL A 95 0.27 -2.34 9.08
N HIS A 96 1.05 -1.56 8.33
CA HIS A 96 1.46 -1.91 6.96
C HIS A 96 2.37 -3.15 6.89
N CYS A 97 3.26 -3.32 7.89
CA CYS A 97 4.21 -4.43 8.03
C CYS A 97 5.26 -4.63 6.93
N ASP A 98 5.18 -3.94 5.78
CA ASP A 98 6.18 -4.05 4.70
C ASP A 98 6.65 -2.69 4.15
N ILE A 99 7.01 -1.75 5.04
CA ILE A 99 7.53 -0.44 4.61
C ILE A 99 8.98 -0.60 4.16
N LYS A 100 9.20 -0.39 2.86
CA LYS A 100 10.50 -0.41 2.20
C LYS A 100 10.44 0.42 0.92
N LEU A 101 11.59 0.88 0.41
CA LEU A 101 11.65 1.76 -0.77
C LEU A 101 10.98 1.19 -2.04
N LEU A 102 10.89 -0.14 -2.16
CA LEU A 102 10.19 -0.81 -3.26
C LEU A 102 8.67 -0.63 -3.23
N ASN A 103 8.11 -0.40 -2.04
CA ASN A 103 6.67 -0.23 -1.80
C ASN A 103 6.27 1.25 -1.66
N ILE A 104 7.21 2.18 -1.87
CA ILE A 104 6.94 3.62 -1.88
C ILE A 104 7.02 4.12 -3.31
N LEU A 105 5.87 4.44 -3.90
CA LEU A 105 5.72 4.84 -5.29
C LEU A 105 5.87 6.36 -5.45
N VAL A 106 6.56 6.80 -6.48
CA VAL A 106 6.82 8.21 -6.77
C VAL A 106 5.69 8.75 -7.65
N TRP A 107 5.04 9.82 -7.22
CA TRP A 107 3.87 10.40 -7.90
C TRP A 107 4.18 11.75 -8.54
N GLY A 108 4.85 12.64 -7.80
CA GLY A 108 5.28 13.97 -8.26
C GLY A 108 6.76 14.21 -7.98
N SER A 109 7.21 15.46 -8.08
CA SER A 109 8.59 15.84 -7.73
C SER A 109 8.90 15.66 -6.24
N THR A 110 7.87 15.72 -5.38
CA THR A 110 8.02 15.66 -3.91
C THR A 110 6.96 14.80 -3.23
N GLU A 111 6.16 14.08 -4.01
CA GLU A 111 5.00 13.31 -3.52
C GLU A 111 5.21 11.82 -3.74
N VAL A 112 4.93 11.04 -2.69
CA VAL A 112 5.00 9.58 -2.73
C VAL A 112 3.77 8.94 -2.11
N LYS A 113 3.42 7.76 -2.62
CA LYS A 113 2.30 6.95 -2.14
C LYS A 113 2.77 5.61 -1.61
N ILE A 114 2.19 5.15 -0.52
CA ILE A 114 2.42 3.82 0.04
C ILE A 114 1.59 2.80 -0.74
N ALA A 115 2.23 1.71 -1.14
CA ALA A 115 1.62 0.60 -1.89
C ALA A 115 1.93 -0.76 -1.24
N ASN A 116 1.32 -1.82 -1.76
CA ASN A 116 1.57 -3.21 -1.40
C ASN A 116 1.15 -3.58 0.04
N PHE A 117 -0.17 -3.71 0.24
CA PHE A 117 -0.78 -4.02 1.53
C PHE A 117 -0.96 -5.53 1.78
N GLY A 118 -0.36 -6.40 0.96
CA GLY A 118 -0.53 -7.86 1.09
C GLY A 118 -0.10 -8.45 2.45
N LEU A 119 0.80 -7.77 3.18
CA LEU A 119 1.25 -8.16 4.51
C LEU A 119 0.63 -7.33 5.65
N ALA A 120 -0.22 -6.36 5.34
CA ALA A 120 -0.77 -5.44 6.32
C ALA A 120 -1.76 -6.15 7.25
N LYS A 121 -1.74 -5.80 8.54
CA LYS A 121 -2.55 -6.44 9.60
C LYS A 121 -3.47 -5.43 10.25
N LYS A 122 -4.71 -5.85 10.55
CA LYS A 122 -5.57 -5.08 11.45
C LYS A 122 -5.03 -5.23 12.88
N ARG A 123 -4.94 -4.14 13.63
CA ARG A 123 -4.62 -4.17 15.05
C ARG A 123 -5.75 -4.95 15.73
N ASN A 124 -5.43 -6.10 16.32
CA ASN A 124 -6.42 -6.93 17.01
C ASN A 124 -7.23 -6.05 17.98
N CYS A 125 -8.55 -6.18 17.92
CA CYS A 125 -9.48 -5.48 18.82
C CYS A 125 -9.47 -6.09 20.23
N ASP A 126 -8.68 -7.13 20.47
CA ASP A 126 -8.71 -7.91 21.71
C ASP A 126 -7.81 -7.27 22.78
N PHE A 127 -8.14 -6.06 23.18
CA PHE A 127 -8.10 -5.75 24.60
C PHE A 127 -9.52 -5.96 25.10
N ASP A 128 -9.83 -7.23 25.40
CA ASP A 128 -10.97 -7.54 26.24
C ASP A 128 -10.73 -6.83 27.57
N ASP A 129 -11.60 -5.88 27.89
CA ASP A 129 -11.69 -5.19 29.16
C ASP A 129 -12.05 -6.23 30.24
N GLY A 130 -11.05 -7.01 30.66
CA GLY A 130 -11.11 -7.92 31.78
C GLY A 130 -11.14 -7.22 33.14
N VAL A 131 -11.87 -6.10 33.27
CA VAL A 131 -12.24 -5.52 34.56
C VAL A 131 -13.73 -5.17 34.55
N SER A 132 -14.56 -6.21 34.46
CA SER A 132 -15.90 -6.18 35.05
C SER A 132 -15.86 -6.87 36.42
N GLY A 133 -15.93 -6.06 37.49
CA GLY A 133 -16.39 -6.49 38.81
C GLY A 133 -15.30 -6.70 39.87
N LEU A 134 -15.10 -5.67 40.72
CA LEU A 134 -15.13 -5.74 42.19
C LEU A 134 -14.56 -4.45 42.81
N ARG A 135 -15.43 -3.45 43.03
CA ARG A 135 -15.66 -2.74 44.30
C ARG A 135 -16.69 -1.64 44.10
#